data_AF-A0A6U3BIQ9-F1
#
_entry.id   AF-A0A6U3BIQ9-F1
#
_cell.length_a   1.000
_cell.length_b   1.000
_cell.length_c   1.000
_cell.angle_alpha   90.00
_cell.angle_beta   90.00
_cell.angle_gamma   90.00
#
_symmetry.space_group_name_H-M   'P 1'
#
loop_
_entity.id
_entity.type
_entity.pdbx_description
1 polymer ?
#
loop_
_entity_poly.entity_id
_entity_poly.type
_entity_poly.pdbx_seq_one_letter_code
_entity_poly.pdbx_strand_id
1 'polypeptide(L)'
;MERWASSAAFRKKVRFLMICVAGQGLAATYSKEYRLKNVLNGYIERENDMPRFGQLGCQGFVVFDQAGNMTLPATSPFLDIEERAFGDVEFQLNTLLSGKDVGLLEPGRRVQLTRLVKAKQLNGKAGTVLEFDSKDRRYRVQIDGYQKSHGIQHVNIIPLRQSSQVSKKRKATGCGPGGCSMPKPSQCSMDDGKCSSSGGCSKTEASSRTITCPSVGVKAMDDEHEECFSALKQLQGSRKLDALEKAKETIAAHFAHEEKLFKETGFDDGGKFSKTKSHCQDHRKILAEIDAEMNRCSNSGGSTVSEDFISSLAFRLSDHTKQYDTQYSSHMQKHFKQ
;
A
#
# COMPACT_ATOMS: atom_id res chain seq x y z
N MET A 1 0.15 18.99 -1.41
CA MET A 1 -0.95 19.85 -0.92
C MET A 1 -0.95 21.25 -1.55
N GLU A 2 0.07 22.10 -1.35
CA GLU A 2 0.11 23.48 -1.91
C GLU A 2 -0.08 23.53 -3.44
N ARG A 3 0.51 22.57 -4.17
CA ARG A 3 0.29 22.44 -5.62
C ARG A 3 -1.18 22.22 -5.98
N TRP A 4 -1.92 21.40 -5.23
CA TRP A 4 -3.35 21.22 -5.45
C TRP A 4 -4.13 22.48 -5.09
N ALA A 5 -3.82 23.09 -3.94
CA ALA A 5 -4.50 24.29 -3.47
C ALA A 5 -4.35 25.49 -4.43
N SER A 6 -3.22 25.57 -5.15
CA SER A 6 -2.97 26.60 -6.17
C SER A 6 -3.44 26.22 -7.58
N SER A 7 -3.72 24.95 -7.85
CA SER A 7 -4.12 24.46 -9.18
C SER A 7 -5.48 24.99 -9.63
N ALA A 8 -5.66 25.26 -10.92
CA ALA A 8 -6.95 25.69 -11.46
C ALA A 8 -8.08 24.64 -11.26
N ALA A 9 -7.71 23.36 -11.12
CA ALA A 9 -8.66 22.27 -10.89
C ALA A 9 -9.39 22.43 -9.54
N PHE A 10 -8.65 22.74 -8.47
CA PHE A 10 -9.17 22.73 -7.10
C PHE A 10 -9.21 24.10 -6.43
N ARG A 11 -8.49 25.09 -6.94
CA ARG A 11 -8.45 26.45 -6.39
C ARG A 11 -9.86 27.03 -6.30
N LYS A 12 -10.21 27.60 -5.14
CA LYS A 12 -11.55 28.10 -4.76
C LYS A 12 -12.65 27.03 -4.62
N LYS A 13 -12.40 25.78 -4.99
CA LYS A 13 -13.39 24.68 -4.91
C LYS A 13 -13.13 23.76 -3.72
N VAL A 14 -11.85 23.52 -3.40
CA VAL A 14 -11.41 22.67 -2.28
C VAL A 14 -10.57 23.52 -1.34
N ARG A 15 -10.82 23.38 -0.03
CA ARG A 15 -9.94 23.92 1.01
C ARG A 15 -9.03 22.82 1.50
N PHE A 16 -7.72 23.08 1.46
CA PHE A 16 -6.72 22.18 1.99
C PHE A 16 -6.29 22.67 3.37
N LEU A 17 -6.40 21.78 4.35
CA LEU A 17 -6.02 22.03 5.73
C LEU A 17 -4.84 21.12 6.08
N MET A 18 -3.82 21.70 6.70
CA MET A 18 -2.72 20.96 7.30
C MET A 18 -2.72 21.28 8.80
N ILE A 19 -2.83 20.25 9.64
CA ILE A 19 -2.92 20.42 11.09
C ILE A 19 -1.73 19.70 11.73
N CYS A 20 -0.83 20.46 12.35
CA CYS A 20 0.32 19.92 13.07
C CYS A 20 -0.07 19.49 14.48
N VAL A 21 0.15 18.20 14.78
CA VAL A 21 -0.13 17.63 16.11
C VAL A 21 0.99 17.90 17.13
N ALA A 22 2.17 18.32 16.67
CA ALA A 22 3.32 18.65 17.53
C ALA A 22 3.42 20.15 17.86
N GLY A 23 2.30 20.87 17.80
CA GLY A 23 2.18 22.27 18.23
C GLY A 23 2.60 23.33 17.20
N GLN A 24 2.52 24.59 17.63
CA GLN A 24 2.65 25.78 16.78
C GLN A 24 4.00 25.90 16.07
N GLY A 25 5.10 25.56 16.76
CA GLY A 25 6.45 25.69 16.21
C GLY A 25 6.65 24.85 14.94
N LEU A 26 6.10 23.63 14.92
CA LEU A 26 6.14 22.76 13.75
C LEU A 26 5.29 23.32 12.61
N ALA A 27 4.07 23.78 12.90
CA ALA A 27 3.21 24.41 11.91
C ALA A 27 3.90 25.62 11.25
N ALA A 28 4.43 26.55 12.04
CA ALA A 28 5.14 27.71 11.52
C ALA A 28 6.32 27.33 10.62
N THR A 29 7.04 26.26 10.98
CA THR A 29 8.16 25.75 10.20
C THR A 29 7.70 25.21 8.85
N TYR A 30 6.66 24.38 8.81
CA TYR A 30 6.12 23.86 7.56
C TYR A 30 5.52 24.96 6.65
N SER A 31 4.88 25.98 7.22
CA SER A 31 4.45 27.15 6.44
C SER A 31 5.60 27.77 5.67
N LYS A 32 6.76 27.94 6.33
CA LYS A 32 7.94 28.56 5.73
C LYS A 32 8.62 27.65 4.72
N GLU A 33 8.89 26.40 5.09
CA GLU A 33 9.64 25.44 4.26
C GLU A 33 8.89 25.08 2.98
N TYR A 34 7.61 24.73 3.10
CA TYR A 34 6.78 24.37 1.95
C TYR A 34 6.14 25.58 1.27
N ARG A 35 6.45 26.79 1.73
CA ARG A 35 5.96 28.06 1.18
C ARG A 35 4.43 28.04 1.01
N LEU A 36 3.74 27.59 2.06
CA LEU A 36 2.29 27.43 2.04
C LEU A 36 1.63 28.79 1.91
N LYS A 37 0.81 28.97 0.87
CA LYS A 37 0.09 30.22 0.59
C LYS A 37 -1.41 29.97 0.44
N ASN A 38 -1.78 28.82 -0.11
CA ASN A 38 -3.17 28.47 -0.40
C ASN A 38 -3.69 27.36 0.53
N VAL A 39 -2.83 26.79 1.36
CA VAL A 39 -3.16 25.81 2.39
C VAL A 39 -3.39 26.52 3.72
N LEU A 40 -4.49 26.21 4.40
CA LEU A 40 -4.70 26.63 5.78
C LEU A 40 -3.85 25.74 6.69
N ASN A 41 -2.82 26.32 7.29
CA ASN A 41 -1.94 25.60 8.21
C ASN A 41 -2.30 25.96 9.65
N GLY A 42 -2.60 24.94 10.45
CA GLY A 42 -2.97 25.06 11.85
C GLY A 42 -2.21 24.06 12.72
N TYR A 43 -2.49 24.08 14.01
CA TYR A 43 -1.90 23.16 14.98
C TYR A 43 -2.90 22.85 16.07
N ILE A 44 -2.62 21.76 16.79
CA ILE A 44 -3.39 21.37 17.97
C ILE A 44 -2.73 21.99 19.20
N GLU A 45 -3.50 22.75 19.98
CA GLU A 45 -3.01 23.45 21.17
C GLU A 45 -2.86 22.50 22.35
N ARG A 46 -3.85 21.62 22.58
CA ARG A 46 -3.89 20.73 23.73
C ARG A 46 -4.06 19.29 23.27
N GLU A 47 -3.45 18.36 23.99
CA GLU A 47 -3.56 16.93 23.69
C GLU A 47 -5.02 16.44 23.66
N ASN A 48 -5.89 17.01 24.50
CA ASN A 48 -7.32 16.69 24.51
C ASN A 48 -8.08 17.12 23.25
N ASP A 49 -7.51 18.00 22.43
CA ASP A 49 -8.08 18.41 21.15
C ASP A 49 -7.62 17.48 20.00
N MET A 50 -6.84 16.43 20.31
CA MET A 50 -6.43 15.44 19.32
C MET A 50 -7.66 14.75 18.71
N PRO A 51 -7.71 14.64 17.37
CA PRO A 51 -8.79 13.90 16.73
C PRO A 51 -8.79 12.44 17.18
N ARG A 52 -9.99 11.89 17.43
CA ARG A 52 -10.17 10.49 17.88
C ARG A 52 -9.61 9.45 16.89
N PHE A 53 -9.48 9.82 15.62
CA PHE A 53 -8.88 8.97 14.59
C PHE A 53 -7.34 9.04 14.55
N GLY A 54 -6.70 9.83 15.42
CA GLY A 54 -5.25 9.91 15.56
C GLY A 54 -4.53 10.72 14.48
N GLN A 55 -3.21 10.59 14.43
CA GLN A 55 -2.34 11.24 13.44
C GLN A 55 -2.24 10.38 12.18
N LEU A 56 -2.53 10.96 11.01
CA LEU A 56 -2.38 10.25 9.73
C LEU A 56 -0.95 10.34 9.17
N GLY A 57 -0.28 11.50 9.21
CA GLY A 57 1.06 11.62 8.61
C GLY A 57 1.10 11.13 7.15
N CYS A 58 1.97 10.16 6.84
CA CYS A 58 2.07 9.55 5.51
C CYS A 58 0.93 8.54 5.18
N GLN A 59 -0.02 8.33 6.09
CA GLN A 59 -1.16 7.42 5.96
C GLN A 59 -2.32 7.98 5.14
N GLY A 60 -2.14 9.13 4.47
CA GLY A 60 -3.11 9.71 3.56
C GLY A 60 -3.84 10.94 4.12
N PHE A 61 -4.98 11.27 3.50
CA PHE A 61 -5.76 12.47 3.80
C PHE A 61 -7.16 12.11 4.30
N VAL A 62 -7.66 12.87 5.26
CA VAL A 62 -9.10 12.90 5.57
C VAL A 62 -9.80 13.78 4.54
N VAL A 63 -10.97 13.36 4.08
CA VAL A 63 -11.79 14.15 3.16
C VAL A 63 -13.15 14.43 3.79
N PHE A 64 -13.57 15.69 3.72
CA PHE A 64 -14.87 16.17 4.17
C PHE A 64 -15.66 16.73 2.99
N ASP A 65 -16.99 16.64 3.05
CA ASP A 65 -17.88 17.32 2.12
C ASP A 65 -18.12 18.79 2.51
N GLN A 66 -18.96 19.49 1.73
CA GLN A 66 -19.31 20.90 1.99
C GLN A 66 -20.13 21.08 3.28
N ALA A 67 -20.86 20.06 3.73
CA ALA A 67 -21.62 20.08 4.98
C ALA A 67 -20.75 19.77 6.22
N GLY A 68 -19.47 19.44 6.01
CA GLY A 68 -18.53 19.06 7.06
C GLY A 68 -18.62 17.59 7.48
N ASN A 69 -19.35 16.75 6.73
CA ASN A 69 -19.36 15.32 6.99
C ASN A 69 -18.08 14.69 6.46
N MET A 70 -17.50 13.79 7.24
CA MET A 70 -16.33 13.03 6.83
C MET A 70 -16.74 12.00 5.77
N THR A 71 -16.32 12.22 4.53
CA THR A 71 -16.61 11.30 3.42
C THR A 71 -15.56 10.21 3.32
N LEU A 72 -14.33 10.46 3.78
CA LEU A 72 -13.26 9.47 3.79
C LEU A 72 -12.36 9.67 5.02
N PRO A 73 -12.22 8.66 5.89
CA PRO A 73 -11.35 8.77 7.06
C PRO A 73 -9.85 8.76 6.69
N ALA A 74 -9.47 8.12 5.59
CA ALA A 74 -8.12 8.15 5.04
C ALA A 74 -8.12 7.77 3.55
N THR A 75 -7.44 8.55 2.71
CA THR A 75 -7.06 8.12 1.35
C THR A 75 -5.98 7.05 1.40
N SER A 76 -5.66 6.47 0.26
CA SER A 76 -4.58 5.51 0.15
C SER A 76 -3.25 6.11 0.68
N PRO A 77 -2.54 5.39 1.57
CA PRO A 77 -1.24 5.84 2.09
C PRO A 77 -0.21 6.00 0.97
N PHE A 78 0.58 7.08 1.03
CA PHE A 78 1.66 7.29 0.07
C PHE A 78 2.72 6.19 0.18
N LEU A 79 2.99 5.69 1.40
CA LEU A 79 4.00 4.65 1.61
C LEU A 79 3.60 3.29 0.97
N ASP A 80 2.31 3.04 0.78
CA ASP A 80 1.83 1.78 0.20
C ASP A 80 1.84 1.80 -1.33
N ILE A 81 1.51 2.95 -1.94
CA ILE A 81 1.25 3.03 -3.39
C ILE A 81 1.93 4.21 -4.10
N GLU A 82 2.80 4.94 -3.41
CA GLU A 82 3.62 6.05 -3.91
C GLU A 82 2.76 7.12 -4.61
N GLU A 83 3.20 7.60 -5.78
CA GLU A 83 2.53 8.68 -6.50
C GLU A 83 1.06 8.38 -6.87
N ARG A 84 0.65 7.10 -6.88
CA ARG A 84 -0.77 6.75 -7.11
C ARG A 84 -1.67 7.21 -5.96
N ALA A 85 -1.14 7.39 -4.76
CA ALA A 85 -1.88 7.98 -3.64
C ALA A 85 -2.33 9.41 -3.98
N PHE A 86 -1.54 10.15 -4.76
CA PHE A 86 -1.94 11.48 -5.23
C PHE A 86 -3.10 11.40 -6.22
N GLY A 87 -3.04 10.43 -7.14
CA GLY A 87 -4.15 10.15 -8.05
C GLY A 87 -5.44 9.75 -7.35
N ASP A 88 -5.35 9.01 -6.22
CA ASP A 88 -6.51 8.70 -5.38
C ASP A 88 -7.13 9.96 -4.79
N VAL A 89 -6.32 10.81 -4.16
CA VAL A 89 -6.80 12.08 -3.62
C VAL A 89 -7.52 12.90 -4.69
N GLU A 90 -6.92 13.04 -5.87
CA GLU A 90 -7.51 13.75 -7.00
C GLU A 90 -8.84 13.14 -7.45
N PHE A 91 -8.92 11.81 -7.54
CA PHE A 91 -10.13 11.08 -7.88
C PHE A 91 -11.25 11.31 -6.86
N GLN A 92 -10.94 11.23 -5.55
CA GLN A 92 -11.92 11.50 -4.48
C GLN A 92 -12.44 12.93 -4.55
N LEU A 93 -11.54 13.91 -4.71
CA LEU A 93 -11.93 15.32 -4.77
C LEU A 93 -12.77 15.63 -6.01
N ASN A 94 -12.41 15.09 -7.18
CA ASN A 94 -13.18 15.31 -8.41
C ASN A 94 -14.57 14.69 -8.35
N THR A 95 -14.70 13.50 -7.76
CA THR A 95 -16.00 12.85 -7.50
C THR A 95 -16.90 13.74 -6.64
N LEU A 96 -16.36 14.31 -5.55
CA LEU A 96 -17.13 15.20 -4.68
C LEU A 96 -17.53 16.51 -5.38
N LEU A 97 -16.59 17.14 -6.10
CA LEU A 97 -16.82 18.46 -6.72
C LEU A 97 -17.86 18.45 -7.83
N SER A 98 -17.96 17.35 -8.56
CA SER A 98 -18.83 17.28 -9.72
C SER A 98 -20.24 16.79 -9.38
N GLY A 99 -20.47 16.31 -8.15
CA GLY A 99 -21.75 15.70 -7.73
C GLY A 99 -22.17 14.52 -8.62
N LYS A 100 -21.22 14.03 -9.43
CA LYS A 100 -21.29 12.96 -10.41
C LYS A 100 -19.93 12.28 -10.35
N ASP A 101 -19.84 11.04 -10.76
CA ASP A 101 -18.58 10.33 -10.62
C ASP A 101 -17.62 10.68 -11.81
N VAL A 102 -17.06 11.88 -11.80
CA VAL A 102 -16.21 12.40 -12.89
C VAL A 102 -14.80 11.83 -12.78
N GLY A 103 -14.37 11.12 -13.83
CA GLY A 103 -13.12 10.36 -13.85
C GLY A 103 -13.31 8.88 -13.58
N LEU A 104 -14.56 8.41 -13.46
CA LEU A 104 -14.81 6.98 -13.46
C LEU A 104 -14.43 6.34 -14.77
N LEU A 105 -13.98 5.10 -14.65
CA LEU A 105 -13.93 4.20 -15.77
C LEU A 105 -15.37 3.82 -16.13
N GLU A 106 -15.77 4.19 -17.34
CA GLU A 106 -17.07 3.84 -17.90
C GLU A 106 -17.28 2.32 -17.89
N PRO A 107 -18.51 1.83 -17.63
CA PRO A 107 -18.90 0.47 -17.92
C PRO A 107 -18.42 0.03 -19.31
N GLY A 108 -17.87 -1.19 -19.40
CA GLY A 108 -17.25 -1.73 -20.61
C GLY A 108 -15.78 -1.36 -20.80
N ARG A 109 -15.21 -0.46 -19.98
CA ARG A 109 -13.79 -0.10 -20.11
C ARG A 109 -12.88 -1.28 -19.74
N ARG A 110 -11.90 -1.55 -20.59
CA ARG A 110 -10.86 -2.56 -20.37
C ARG A 110 -9.81 -2.06 -19.40
N VAL A 111 -9.47 -2.91 -18.44
CA VAL A 111 -8.56 -2.58 -17.35
C VAL A 111 -7.66 -3.75 -17.02
N GLN A 112 -6.55 -3.46 -16.36
CA GLN A 112 -5.65 -4.44 -15.76
C GLN A 112 -5.63 -4.24 -14.25
N LEU A 113 -5.76 -5.34 -13.52
CA LEU A 113 -5.70 -5.33 -12.06
C LEU A 113 -4.26 -5.34 -11.59
N THR A 114 -3.97 -4.58 -10.54
CA THR A 114 -2.62 -4.48 -9.99
C THR A 114 -2.66 -4.23 -8.49
N ARG A 115 -1.56 -4.56 -7.80
CA ARG A 115 -1.33 -4.25 -6.38
C ARG A 115 -2.43 -4.74 -5.40
N LEU A 116 -3.22 -5.74 -5.78
CA LEU A 116 -4.14 -6.43 -4.86
C LEU A 116 -3.33 -7.20 -3.82
N VAL A 117 -3.54 -6.88 -2.54
CA VAL A 117 -2.86 -7.54 -1.41
C VAL A 117 -3.50 -8.87 -1.06
N LYS A 118 -4.85 -8.91 -0.97
CA LYS A 118 -5.61 -10.11 -0.59
C LYS A 118 -5.80 -11.11 -1.73
N ALA A 119 -5.74 -10.64 -2.98
CA ALA A 119 -5.98 -11.46 -4.16
C ALA A 119 -4.84 -11.29 -5.18
N LYS A 120 -3.60 -11.56 -4.75
CA LYS A 120 -2.39 -11.34 -5.55
C LYS A 120 -2.40 -12.07 -6.89
N GLN A 121 -3.05 -13.23 -6.96
CA GLN A 121 -3.21 -14.04 -8.17
C GLN A 121 -3.98 -13.33 -9.29
N LEU A 122 -4.76 -12.29 -8.95
CA LEU A 122 -5.49 -11.49 -9.91
C LEU A 122 -4.65 -10.32 -10.46
N ASN A 123 -3.51 -10.02 -9.85
CA ASN A 123 -2.61 -8.98 -10.36
C ASN A 123 -2.06 -9.37 -11.73
N GLY A 124 -2.03 -8.40 -12.63
CA GLY A 124 -1.64 -8.58 -14.02
C GLY A 124 -2.78 -9.06 -14.93
N LYS A 125 -3.89 -9.57 -14.38
CA LYS A 125 -5.04 -10.02 -15.17
C LYS A 125 -5.82 -8.83 -15.72
N ALA A 126 -6.35 -9.00 -16.93
CA ALA A 126 -7.24 -8.03 -17.54
C ALA A 126 -8.70 -8.30 -17.15
N GLY A 127 -9.51 -7.25 -17.18
CA GLY A 127 -10.93 -7.32 -16.93
C GLY A 127 -11.67 -6.16 -17.57
N THR A 128 -12.98 -6.17 -17.37
CA THR A 128 -13.91 -5.18 -17.89
C THR A 128 -14.67 -4.57 -16.74
N VAL A 129 -14.68 -3.24 -16.65
CA VAL A 129 -15.47 -2.52 -15.65
C VAL A 129 -16.95 -2.75 -15.94
N LEU A 130 -17.72 -3.18 -14.94
CA LEU A 130 -19.17 -3.32 -15.05
C LEU A 130 -19.86 -2.06 -14.57
N GLU A 131 -19.50 -1.61 -13.37
CA GLU A 131 -20.05 -0.40 -12.75
C GLU A 131 -19.15 0.04 -11.59
N PHE A 132 -19.40 1.24 -11.07
CA PHE A 132 -18.79 1.76 -9.86
C PHE A 132 -19.82 1.79 -8.74
N ASP A 133 -19.50 1.14 -7.63
CA ASP A 133 -20.28 1.23 -6.41
C ASP A 133 -19.85 2.50 -5.64
N SER A 134 -20.70 3.53 -5.65
CA SER A 134 -20.44 4.80 -4.99
C SER A 134 -20.48 4.72 -3.45
N LYS A 135 -21.16 3.71 -2.88
CA LYS A 135 -21.20 3.49 -1.43
C LYS A 135 -19.88 2.91 -0.95
N ASP A 136 -19.42 1.85 -1.61
CA ASP A 136 -18.19 1.15 -1.24
C ASP A 136 -16.93 1.76 -1.90
N ARG A 137 -17.13 2.71 -2.83
CA ARG A 137 -16.10 3.34 -3.67
C ARG A 137 -15.17 2.34 -4.35
N ARG A 138 -15.76 1.31 -4.94
CA ARG A 138 -15.07 0.23 -5.65
C ARG A 138 -15.72 -0.02 -7.00
N TYR A 139 -14.90 -0.33 -7.99
CA TYR A 139 -15.39 -0.83 -9.27
C TYR A 139 -15.75 -2.30 -9.16
N ARG A 140 -16.92 -2.68 -9.65
CA ARG A 140 -17.18 -4.08 -10.00
C ARG A 140 -16.51 -4.36 -11.34
N VAL A 141 -15.51 -5.24 -11.32
CA VAL A 141 -14.76 -5.65 -12.51
C VAL A 141 -15.01 -7.13 -12.80
N GLN A 142 -15.42 -7.44 -14.02
CA GLN A 142 -15.44 -8.79 -14.54
C GLN A 142 -14.04 -9.15 -15.03
N ILE A 143 -13.38 -10.12 -14.39
CA ILE A 143 -12.03 -10.54 -14.75
C ILE A 143 -12.11 -11.61 -15.82
N ASP A 144 -11.25 -11.53 -16.83
CA ASP A 144 -11.25 -12.51 -17.93
C ASP A 144 -10.96 -13.92 -17.40
N GLY A 145 -11.79 -14.88 -17.81
CA GLY A 145 -11.68 -16.28 -17.38
C GLY A 145 -12.29 -16.58 -16.00
N TYR A 146 -12.88 -15.59 -15.33
CA TYR A 146 -13.61 -15.78 -14.07
C TYR A 146 -15.10 -15.53 -14.29
N GLN A 147 -15.95 -16.28 -13.59
CA GLN A 147 -17.41 -16.12 -13.67
C GLN A 147 -17.92 -15.00 -12.76
N LYS A 148 -17.24 -14.74 -11.63
CA LYS A 148 -17.67 -13.76 -10.63
C LYS A 148 -17.01 -12.39 -10.83
N SER A 149 -17.79 -11.32 -10.69
CA SER A 149 -17.29 -9.95 -10.62
C SER A 149 -16.62 -9.66 -9.26
N HIS A 150 -15.57 -8.85 -9.25
CA HIS A 150 -14.83 -8.49 -8.05
C HIS A 150 -14.91 -6.99 -7.78
N GLY A 151 -15.05 -6.61 -6.51
CA GLY A 151 -15.02 -5.20 -6.07
C GLY A 151 -13.58 -4.73 -5.87
N ILE A 152 -13.10 -3.86 -6.75
CA ILE A 152 -11.71 -3.40 -6.83
C ILE A 152 -11.63 -1.89 -6.60
N GLN A 153 -10.68 -1.45 -5.76
CA GLN A 153 -10.40 -0.02 -5.56
C GLN A 153 -9.77 0.60 -6.82
N HIS A 154 -10.10 1.85 -7.13
CA HIS A 154 -9.60 2.55 -8.31
C HIS A 154 -8.06 2.55 -8.42
N VAL A 155 -7.31 2.64 -7.31
CA VAL A 155 -5.83 2.58 -7.29
C VAL A 155 -5.25 1.27 -7.82
N ASN A 156 -6.05 0.20 -7.75
CA ASN A 156 -5.68 -1.16 -8.16
C ASN A 156 -6.09 -1.47 -9.60
N ILE A 157 -6.47 -0.46 -10.37
CA ILE A 157 -6.97 -0.59 -11.73
C ILE A 157 -6.17 0.32 -12.66
N ILE A 158 -5.61 -0.25 -13.71
CA ILE A 158 -4.93 0.50 -14.78
C ILE A 158 -5.79 0.40 -16.04
N PRO A 159 -6.25 1.52 -16.64
CA PRO A 159 -6.97 1.48 -17.90
C PRO A 159 -6.06 0.94 -19.01
N LEU A 160 -6.48 -0.13 -19.67
CA LEU A 160 -5.76 -0.62 -20.84
C LEU A 160 -6.10 0.29 -22.02
N ARG A 161 -5.07 0.78 -22.72
CA ARG A 161 -5.28 1.44 -24.01
C ARG A 161 -5.90 0.40 -24.94
N GLN A 162 -7.09 0.69 -25.45
CA GLN A 162 -7.64 -0.09 -26.56
C GLN A 162 -6.61 0.01 -27.69
N SER A 163 -6.04 -1.11 -28.11
CA SER A 163 -5.32 -1.14 -29.36
C SER A 163 -6.34 -0.77 -30.44
N SER A 164 -6.15 0.41 -31.03
CA SER A 164 -6.86 0.80 -32.25
C SER A 164 -6.52 -0.23 -33.32
N GLN A 165 -7.33 -1.27 -33.44
CA GLN A 165 -7.11 -2.33 -34.41
C GLN A 165 -8.40 -2.57 -35.19
N VAL A 166 -8.23 -2.31 -36.49
CA VAL A 166 -8.96 -2.85 -37.64
C VAL A 166 -10.25 -2.13 -38.04
N SER A 167 -10.03 -1.15 -38.91
CA SER A 167 -10.90 -0.76 -40.01
C SER A 167 -11.74 -1.93 -40.52
N LYS A 168 -13.06 -1.76 -40.41
CA LYS A 168 -14.09 -2.60 -41.01
C LYS A 168 -13.71 -2.99 -42.45
N LYS A 169 -13.34 -4.24 -42.65
CA LYS A 169 -13.32 -4.87 -43.99
C LYS A 169 -14.77 -4.89 -44.47
N ARG A 170 -15.15 -3.91 -45.29
CA ARG A 170 -16.40 -3.93 -46.04
C ARG A 170 -16.40 -5.22 -46.87
N LYS A 171 -17.26 -6.18 -46.50
CA LYS A 171 -17.62 -7.30 -47.36
C LYS A 171 -18.31 -6.70 -48.59
N ALA A 172 -17.66 -6.80 -49.73
CA ALA A 172 -18.30 -6.60 -51.01
C ALA A 172 -19.34 -7.71 -51.20
N THR A 173 -20.54 -7.24 -51.55
CA THR A 173 -21.69 -7.96 -52.07
C THR A 173 -21.33 -8.86 -53.24
N GLY A 174 -21.72 -10.12 -53.16
CA GLY A 174 -21.76 -11.05 -54.29
C GLY A 174 -22.96 -11.97 -54.10
N CYS A 175 -24.08 -11.62 -54.73
CA CYS A 175 -25.27 -12.45 -54.86
C CYS A 175 -24.99 -13.60 -55.85
N GLY A 176 -25.36 -14.82 -55.49
CA GLY A 176 -25.50 -15.96 -56.40
C GLY A 176 -26.74 -16.77 -56.00
N PRO A 177 -27.61 -17.17 -56.95
CA PRO A 177 -28.88 -17.82 -56.65
C PRO A 177 -28.75 -19.35 -56.56
N GLY A 178 -29.60 -19.97 -55.75
CA GLY A 178 -29.66 -21.42 -55.51
C GLY A 178 -29.28 -21.70 -54.06
N GLY A 179 -30.13 -22.18 -53.17
CA GLY A 179 -31.23 -23.13 -53.34
C GLY A 179 -31.08 -24.11 -52.18
N CYS A 180 -32.19 -24.44 -51.51
CA CYS A 180 -32.35 -25.53 -50.53
C CYS A 180 -31.69 -25.29 -49.15
N SER A 181 -32.18 -25.76 -48.00
CA SER A 181 -33.47 -26.28 -47.53
C SER A 181 -33.28 -26.40 -46.00
N MET A 182 -34.34 -26.14 -45.22
CA MET A 182 -34.41 -26.48 -43.80
C MET A 182 -34.31 -28.01 -43.59
N PRO A 183 -33.94 -28.49 -42.38
CA PRO A 183 -34.99 -28.82 -41.44
C PRO A 183 -34.74 -28.40 -39.98
N LYS A 184 -35.85 -28.48 -39.25
CA LYS A 184 -36.18 -28.08 -37.87
C LYS A 184 -35.66 -29.08 -36.79
N PRO A 185 -35.86 -28.77 -35.49
CA PRO A 185 -35.10 -29.31 -34.36
C PRO A 185 -35.76 -30.53 -33.70
N SER A 186 -34.97 -31.29 -32.91
CA SER A 186 -35.46 -32.32 -32.00
C SER A 186 -35.08 -32.04 -30.55
N GLN A 187 -36.10 -32.13 -29.70
CA GLN A 187 -36.12 -32.04 -28.23
C GLN A 187 -35.47 -33.26 -27.56
N CYS A 188 -34.86 -33.05 -26.37
CA CYS A 188 -35.00 -33.88 -25.16
C CYS A 188 -34.45 -33.04 -23.97
N SER A 189 -35.27 -32.51 -23.05
CA SER A 189 -35.93 -33.12 -21.88
C SER A 189 -35.00 -33.48 -20.72
N MET A 190 -35.41 -32.98 -19.55
CA MET A 190 -34.83 -33.13 -18.21
C MET A 190 -34.71 -34.60 -17.77
N ASP A 191 -33.70 -34.89 -16.97
CA ASP A 191 -33.82 -35.89 -15.90
C ASP A 191 -32.85 -35.60 -14.75
N ASP A 192 -33.33 -35.89 -13.54
CA ASP A 192 -32.74 -35.60 -12.24
C ASP A 192 -31.68 -36.63 -11.86
N GLY A 193 -30.47 -36.16 -11.58
CA GLY A 193 -29.32 -37.00 -11.25
C GLY A 193 -28.69 -36.67 -9.91
N LYS A 194 -29.33 -37.11 -8.82
CA LYS A 194 -28.81 -37.16 -7.46
C LYS A 194 -27.48 -37.95 -7.42
N CYS A 195 -26.40 -37.29 -7.00
CA CYS A 195 -25.13 -37.93 -6.65
C CYS A 195 -24.67 -37.46 -5.28
N SER A 196 -24.79 -38.36 -4.30
CA SER A 196 -24.18 -38.30 -2.99
C SER A 196 -22.89 -39.12 -3.04
N SER A 197 -21.73 -38.54 -2.71
CA SER A 197 -20.60 -39.30 -2.20
C SER A 197 -19.63 -38.41 -1.42
N SER A 198 -19.58 -38.71 -0.13
CA SER A 198 -18.44 -38.62 0.78
C SER A 198 -17.05 -38.58 0.13
N GLY A 199 -16.22 -37.64 0.59
CA GLY A 199 -14.78 -37.64 0.35
C GLY A 199 -14.09 -36.63 1.28
N GLY A 200 -13.65 -37.09 2.44
CA GLY A 200 -12.75 -36.35 3.32
C GLY A 200 -11.28 -36.41 2.86
N CYS A 201 -10.42 -35.71 3.62
CA CYS A 201 -8.97 -35.53 3.46
C CYS A 201 -8.55 -34.54 2.34
N SER A 202 -7.61 -33.62 2.54
CA SER A 202 -6.70 -33.36 3.66
C SER A 202 -5.90 -32.08 3.39
N LYS A 203 -5.34 -31.52 4.47
CA LYS A 203 -4.16 -30.61 4.54
C LYS A 203 -4.36 -29.12 4.28
N THR A 204 -4.50 -28.42 5.40
CA THR A 204 -4.05 -27.06 5.67
C THR A 204 -2.57 -26.91 5.26
N GLU A 205 -2.30 -26.24 4.14
CA GLU A 205 -0.96 -25.76 3.82
C GLU A 205 -0.76 -24.41 4.52
N ALA A 206 0.16 -24.40 5.50
CA ALA A 206 0.67 -23.17 6.09
C ALA A 206 1.36 -22.35 5.00
N SER A 207 0.75 -21.21 4.66
CA SER A 207 1.24 -20.26 3.66
C SER A 207 2.53 -19.60 4.15
N SER A 208 3.68 -20.22 3.86
CA SER A 208 5.00 -19.62 4.04
C SER A 208 5.08 -18.28 3.29
N ARG A 209 5.04 -17.17 4.02
CA ARG A 209 5.33 -15.83 3.49
C ARG A 209 6.85 -15.69 3.39
N THR A 210 7.38 -15.59 2.18
CA THR A 210 8.81 -15.45 1.93
C THR A 210 9.34 -14.11 2.47
N ILE A 211 10.26 -14.16 3.43
CA ILE A 211 10.99 -13.00 3.96
C ILE A 211 12.13 -12.64 2.98
N THR A 212 12.07 -11.46 2.37
CA THR A 212 13.04 -10.97 1.38
C THR A 212 13.75 -9.72 1.87
N CYS A 213 15.08 -9.72 1.81
CA CYS A 213 15.93 -8.59 2.18
C CYS A 213 16.01 -7.55 1.04
N PRO A 214 15.68 -6.28 1.28
CA PRO A 214 15.97 -5.20 0.34
C PRO A 214 17.47 -4.83 0.38
N SER A 215 18.03 -4.41 -0.76
CA SER A 215 19.41 -3.90 -0.86
C SER A 215 19.42 -2.37 -0.88
N VAL A 216 20.42 -1.78 -0.23
CA VAL A 216 20.69 -0.34 -0.16
C VAL A 216 21.88 0.09 -1.03
N GLY A 217 22.51 -0.85 -1.72
CA GLY A 217 23.62 -0.57 -2.65
C GLY A 217 24.95 -0.26 -1.96
N VAL A 218 25.11 -0.66 -0.70
CA VAL A 218 26.38 -0.62 0.05
C VAL A 218 26.63 -2.03 0.57
N LYS A 219 27.66 -2.70 0.06
CA LYS A 219 27.87 -4.14 0.32
C LYS A 219 27.90 -4.47 1.81
N ALA A 220 28.62 -3.72 2.63
CA ALA A 220 28.70 -3.96 4.06
C ALA A 220 27.33 -3.87 4.76
N MET A 221 26.49 -2.89 4.38
CA MET A 221 25.13 -2.76 4.92
C MET A 221 24.21 -3.87 4.40
N ASP A 222 24.34 -4.24 3.13
CA ASP A 222 23.57 -5.35 2.54
C ASP A 222 23.91 -6.68 3.21
N ASP A 223 25.18 -6.91 3.56
CA ASP A 223 25.63 -8.10 4.30
C ASP A 223 24.97 -8.12 5.71
N GLU A 224 24.94 -6.99 6.43
CA GLU A 224 24.28 -6.88 7.75
C GLU A 224 22.75 -7.06 7.68
N HIS A 225 22.10 -6.49 6.65
CA HIS A 225 20.69 -6.74 6.42
C HIS A 225 20.44 -8.22 6.12
N GLU A 226 21.27 -8.86 5.31
CA GLU A 226 21.12 -10.28 5.02
C GLU A 226 21.22 -11.13 6.30
N GLU A 227 22.11 -10.78 7.23
CA GLU A 227 22.20 -11.40 8.56
C GLU A 227 20.91 -11.20 9.38
N CYS A 228 20.37 -9.98 9.45
CA CYS A 228 19.10 -9.69 10.13
C CYS A 228 17.95 -10.52 9.55
N PHE A 229 17.82 -10.56 8.22
CA PHE A 229 16.75 -11.30 7.54
C PHE A 229 16.97 -12.81 7.62
N SER A 230 18.21 -13.30 7.75
CA SER A 230 18.52 -14.69 8.04
C SER A 230 18.08 -15.09 9.46
N ALA A 231 18.32 -14.23 10.46
CA ALA A 231 17.84 -14.45 11.82
C ALA A 231 16.29 -14.48 11.88
N LEU A 232 15.62 -13.60 11.13
CA LEU A 232 14.15 -13.64 11.00
C LEU A 232 13.63 -14.91 10.34
N LYS A 233 14.32 -15.45 9.33
CA LYS A 233 13.96 -16.75 8.71
C LYS A 233 14.11 -17.90 9.71
N GLN A 234 15.15 -17.89 10.53
CA GLN A 234 15.33 -18.87 11.62
C GLN A 234 14.23 -18.75 12.67
N LEU A 235 13.82 -17.53 13.01
CA LEU A 235 12.67 -17.27 13.88
C LEU A 235 11.36 -17.75 13.24
N GLN A 236 11.16 -17.54 11.95
CA GLN A 236 9.97 -18.02 11.23
C GLN A 236 9.86 -19.54 11.25
N GLY A 237 10.99 -20.26 11.11
CA GLY A 237 11.02 -21.72 11.12
C GLY A 237 10.86 -22.34 12.51
N SER A 238 11.44 -21.73 13.55
CA SER A 238 11.45 -22.29 14.90
C SER A 238 10.32 -21.75 15.79
N ARG A 239 9.96 -20.47 15.63
CA ARG A 239 8.98 -19.71 16.43
C ARG A 239 9.26 -19.76 17.95
N LYS A 240 10.51 -20.03 18.33
CA LYS A 240 10.95 -20.13 19.73
C LYS A 240 11.44 -18.79 20.25
N LEU A 241 11.40 -18.63 21.58
CA LEU A 241 11.89 -17.45 22.26
C LEU A 241 13.40 -17.24 22.02
N ASP A 242 14.21 -18.30 22.09
CA ASP A 242 15.66 -18.22 21.83
C ASP A 242 15.97 -17.69 20.42
N ALA A 243 15.12 -18.02 19.43
CA ALA A 243 15.29 -17.52 18.07
C ALA A 243 14.86 -16.05 17.93
N LEU A 244 13.91 -15.60 18.76
CA LEU A 244 13.51 -14.18 18.83
C LEU A 244 14.58 -13.36 19.52
N GLU A 245 15.20 -13.90 20.58
CA GLU A 245 16.33 -13.29 21.26
C GLU A 245 17.52 -13.13 20.32
N LYS A 246 17.87 -14.19 19.57
CA LYS A 246 18.92 -14.10 18.55
C LYS A 246 18.60 -13.08 17.46
N ALA A 247 17.36 -13.02 16.99
CA ALA A 247 16.95 -12.00 16.02
C ALA A 247 17.07 -10.58 16.59
N LYS A 248 16.68 -10.38 17.85
CA LYS A 248 16.84 -9.10 18.56
C LYS A 248 18.30 -8.69 18.63
N GLU A 249 19.20 -9.60 19.02
CA GLU A 249 20.63 -9.33 19.13
C GLU A 249 21.22 -8.89 17.79
N THR A 250 20.93 -9.61 16.70
CA THR A 250 21.40 -9.27 15.35
C THR A 250 20.88 -7.89 14.90
N ILE A 251 19.58 -7.63 15.09
CA ILE A 251 18.96 -6.35 14.71
C ILE A 251 19.54 -5.19 15.55
N ALA A 252 19.70 -5.39 16.85
CA ALA A 252 20.26 -4.37 17.74
C ALA A 252 21.73 -4.06 17.42
N ALA A 253 22.52 -5.08 17.06
CA ALA A 253 23.92 -4.90 16.66
C ALA A 253 24.03 -4.07 15.38
N HIS A 254 23.20 -4.38 14.38
CA HIS A 254 23.11 -3.60 13.15
C HIS A 254 22.71 -2.14 13.41
N PHE A 255 21.64 -1.89 14.17
CA PHE A 255 21.24 -0.52 14.55
C PHE A 255 22.34 0.24 15.31
N ALA A 256 23.05 -0.42 16.22
CA ALA A 256 24.15 0.21 16.93
C ALA A 256 25.31 0.59 16.01
N HIS A 257 25.58 -0.23 14.98
CA HIS A 257 26.59 0.08 13.97
C HIS A 257 26.19 1.30 13.13
N GLU A 258 24.94 1.36 12.64
CA GLU A 258 24.43 2.52 11.92
C GLU A 258 24.49 3.81 12.74
N GLU A 259 24.05 3.75 14.01
CA GLU A 259 24.08 4.92 14.89
C GLU A 259 25.49 5.40 15.21
N LYS A 260 26.46 4.47 15.28
CA LYS A 260 27.87 4.81 15.39
C LYS A 260 28.36 5.49 14.12
N LEU A 261 28.01 4.95 12.96
CA LEU A 261 28.37 5.51 11.66
C LEU A 261 27.83 6.93 11.49
N PHE A 262 26.61 7.22 11.95
CA PHE A 262 26.06 8.58 11.93
C PHE A 262 26.88 9.56 12.78
N LYS A 263 27.33 9.13 13.96
CA LYS A 263 28.20 9.94 14.84
C LYS A 263 29.58 10.20 14.24
N GLU A 264 30.15 9.21 13.54
CA GLU A 264 31.50 9.30 12.97
C GLU A 264 31.54 10.10 11.67
N THR A 265 30.48 10.01 10.85
CA THR A 265 30.40 10.68 9.54
C THR A 265 29.78 12.07 9.60
N GLY A 266 29.23 12.48 10.76
CA GLY A 266 28.50 13.73 10.90
C GLY A 266 27.25 13.77 10.03
N PHE A 267 26.63 12.60 9.81
CA PHE A 267 25.38 12.49 9.07
C PHE A 267 24.30 13.27 9.84
N ASP A 268 24.07 14.51 9.39
CA ASP A 268 23.09 15.49 9.88
C ASP A 268 23.41 16.19 11.24
N ASP A 269 24.59 16.81 11.32
CA ASP A 269 25.11 17.57 12.48
C ASP A 269 24.46 18.95 12.77
N GLY A 270 23.16 19.17 12.50
CA GLY A 270 22.53 20.37 13.09
C GLY A 270 21.26 20.97 12.50
N GLY A 271 20.53 20.28 11.63
CA GLY A 271 19.18 20.70 11.28
C GLY A 271 18.19 20.43 12.42
N LYS A 272 17.23 21.34 12.68
CA LYS A 272 16.15 21.14 13.68
C LYS A 272 15.22 19.93 13.38
N PHE A 273 15.42 19.25 12.25
CA PHE A 273 14.91 17.90 11.95
C PHE A 273 16.09 16.99 11.61
N SER A 274 16.77 16.49 12.64
CA SER A 274 17.84 15.52 12.42
C SER A 274 17.23 14.21 11.91
N LYS A 275 17.49 13.87 10.65
CA LYS A 275 17.12 12.60 10.03
C LYS A 275 17.61 11.44 10.88
N THR A 276 18.81 11.58 11.42
CA THR A 276 19.45 10.70 12.40
C THR A 276 18.60 10.53 13.64
N LYS A 277 18.05 11.62 14.22
CA LYS A 277 17.17 11.51 15.40
C LYS A 277 15.89 10.73 15.13
N SER A 278 15.24 10.93 13.99
CA SER A 278 14.07 10.14 13.60
C SER A 278 14.41 8.68 13.31
N HIS A 279 15.58 8.44 12.70
CA HIS A 279 16.12 7.10 12.42
C HIS A 279 16.36 6.31 13.72
N CYS A 280 17.13 6.87 14.66
CA CYS A 280 17.37 6.28 15.98
C CYS A 280 16.09 6.12 16.81
N GLN A 281 15.06 6.94 16.55
CA GLN A 281 13.76 6.77 17.19
C GLN A 281 13.02 5.56 16.63
N ASP A 282 13.14 5.29 15.33
CA ASP A 282 12.54 4.11 14.72
C ASP A 282 13.21 2.81 15.19
N HIS A 283 14.55 2.78 15.31
CA HIS A 283 15.30 1.69 15.94
C HIS A 283 14.73 1.31 17.30
N ARG A 284 14.57 2.32 18.18
CA ARG A 284 14.04 2.12 19.53
C ARG A 284 12.62 1.56 19.51
N LYS A 285 11.78 1.96 18.55
CA LYS A 285 10.42 1.39 18.41
C LYS A 285 10.44 -0.04 17.93
N ILE A 286 11.34 -0.41 17.01
CA ILE A 286 11.52 -1.79 16.55
C ILE A 286 11.94 -2.69 17.71
N LEU A 287 12.98 -2.28 18.45
CA LEU A 287 13.46 -3.04 19.61
C LEU A 287 12.40 -3.15 20.72
N ALA A 288 11.67 -2.06 21.01
CA ALA A 288 10.61 -2.08 22.03
C ALA A 288 9.45 -3.04 21.70
N GLU A 289 9.09 -3.18 20.41
CA GLU A 289 8.07 -4.16 20.00
C GLU A 289 8.58 -5.61 20.16
N ILE A 290 9.85 -5.86 19.86
CA ILE A 290 10.49 -7.16 20.12
C ILE A 290 10.49 -7.47 21.61
N ASP A 291 10.84 -6.51 22.46
CA ASP A 291 10.81 -6.67 23.92
C ASP A 291 9.40 -6.95 24.45
N ALA A 292 8.39 -6.25 23.93
CA ALA A 292 7.00 -6.50 24.28
C ALA A 292 6.57 -7.92 23.91
N GLU A 293 6.98 -8.41 22.73
CA GLU A 293 6.71 -9.78 22.28
C GLU A 293 7.40 -10.82 23.17
N MET A 294 8.68 -10.60 23.50
CA MET A 294 9.45 -11.47 24.40
C MET A 294 8.78 -11.57 25.77
N ASN A 295 8.41 -10.43 26.36
CA ASN A 295 7.72 -10.38 27.64
C ASN A 295 6.37 -11.13 27.60
N ARG A 296 5.61 -10.98 26.50
CA ARG A 296 4.36 -11.71 26.33
C ARG A 296 4.60 -13.23 26.29
N CYS A 297 5.63 -13.69 25.57
CA CYS A 297 5.96 -15.11 25.46
C CYS A 297 6.44 -15.71 26.79
N SER A 298 7.25 -14.97 27.55
CA SER A 298 7.73 -15.37 28.88
C SER A 298 6.60 -15.45 29.90
N ASN A 299 5.70 -14.46 29.94
CA ASN A 299 4.56 -14.44 30.87
C ASN A 299 3.51 -15.51 30.55
N SER A 300 3.47 -16.00 29.31
CA SER A 300 2.51 -17.02 28.86
C SER A 300 3.04 -18.45 29.00
N GLY A 301 4.12 -18.68 29.76
CA GLY A 301 4.62 -20.02 30.11
C GLY A 301 5.16 -20.83 28.93
N GLY A 302 5.89 -20.20 28.00
CA GLY A 302 6.51 -20.90 26.87
C GLY A 302 5.69 -20.86 25.58
N SER A 303 4.83 -19.85 25.41
CA SER A 303 4.11 -19.63 24.16
C SER A 303 5.06 -19.29 23.02
N THR A 304 4.89 -19.96 21.88
CA THR A 304 5.63 -19.68 20.64
C THR A 304 5.32 -18.28 20.13
N VAL A 305 6.27 -17.68 19.43
CA VAL A 305 6.09 -16.40 18.74
C VAL A 305 5.03 -16.55 17.65
N SER A 306 4.17 -15.54 17.52
CA SER A 306 3.09 -15.55 16.53
C SER A 306 3.64 -15.31 15.12
N GLU A 307 3.11 -16.02 14.12
CA GLU A 307 3.50 -15.80 12.71
C GLU A 307 3.13 -14.40 12.21
N ASP A 308 2.06 -13.82 12.77
CA ASP A 308 1.64 -12.46 12.48
C ASP A 308 2.67 -11.44 12.97
N PHE A 309 3.20 -11.62 14.20
CA PHE A 309 4.28 -10.78 14.70
C PHE A 309 5.54 -10.92 13.85
N ILE A 310 5.96 -12.14 13.51
CA ILE A 310 7.16 -12.37 12.67
C ILE A 310 6.99 -11.71 11.30
N SER A 311 5.80 -11.84 10.69
CA SER A 311 5.48 -11.17 9.43
C SER A 311 5.52 -9.65 9.56
N SER A 312 4.98 -9.11 10.65
CA SER A 312 4.95 -7.68 10.93
C SER A 312 6.36 -7.12 11.15
N LEU A 313 7.20 -7.84 11.90
CA LEU A 313 8.58 -7.46 12.17
C LEU A 313 9.42 -7.48 10.89
N ALA A 314 9.29 -8.54 10.08
CA ALA A 314 9.98 -8.62 8.78
C ALA A 314 9.56 -7.49 7.82
N PHE A 315 8.27 -7.13 7.84
CA PHE A 315 7.78 -5.98 7.08
C PHE A 315 8.35 -4.66 7.60
N ARG A 316 8.34 -4.44 8.92
CA ARG A 316 8.91 -3.22 9.54
C ARG A 316 10.39 -3.04 9.24
N LEU A 317 11.19 -4.11 9.30
CA LEU A 317 12.61 -4.04 8.92
C LEU A 317 12.79 -3.76 7.43
N SER A 318 12.02 -4.41 6.56
CA SER A 318 12.08 -4.13 5.12
C SER A 318 11.67 -2.69 4.78
N ASP A 319 10.69 -2.15 5.49
CA ASP A 319 10.22 -0.78 5.34
C ASP A 319 11.23 0.23 5.89
N HIS A 320 11.82 -0.04 7.06
CA HIS A 320 12.92 0.73 7.63
C HIS A 320 14.06 0.89 6.63
N THR A 321 14.54 -0.22 6.05
CA THR A 321 15.63 -0.19 5.09
C THR A 321 15.33 0.63 3.84
N LYS A 322 14.09 0.62 3.38
CA LYS A 322 13.66 1.46 2.24
C LYS A 322 13.55 2.93 2.62
N GLN A 323 12.94 3.21 3.76
CA GLN A 323 12.62 4.57 4.16
C GLN A 323 13.83 5.32 4.68
N TYR A 324 14.72 4.66 5.40
CA TYR A 324 15.81 5.31 6.13
C TYR A 324 17.16 4.95 5.54
N ASP A 325 17.47 3.66 5.37
CA ASP A 325 18.84 3.22 5.02
C ASP A 325 19.25 3.63 3.60
N THR A 326 18.29 3.67 2.68
CA THR A 326 18.54 4.22 1.33
C THR A 326 18.88 5.71 1.33
N GLN A 327 18.52 6.47 2.37
CA GLN A 327 18.75 7.93 2.40
C GLN A 327 20.20 8.29 2.67
N TYR A 328 20.94 7.45 3.38
CA TYR A 328 22.34 7.70 3.70
C TYR A 328 23.29 6.88 2.82
N SER A 329 22.81 5.90 2.06
CA SER A 329 23.64 5.07 1.17
C SER A 329 24.55 5.88 0.24
N SER A 330 24.05 6.99 -0.32
CA SER A 330 24.83 7.91 -1.18
C SER A 330 25.90 8.70 -0.42
N HIS A 331 25.69 8.94 0.88
CA HIS A 331 26.67 9.57 1.76
C HIS A 331 27.75 8.55 2.15
N MET A 332 27.35 7.31 2.45
CA MET A 332 28.25 6.23 2.83
C MET A 332 29.10 5.72 1.67
N GLN A 333 28.57 5.65 0.45
CA GLN A 333 29.37 5.33 -0.74
C GLN A 333 30.54 6.30 -0.98
N LYS A 334 30.48 7.53 -0.44
CA LYS A 334 31.59 8.48 -0.52
C LYS A 334 32.65 8.24 0.55
N HIS A 335 32.26 7.76 1.73
CA HIS A 335 33.18 7.43 2.82
C HIS A 335 33.83 6.05 2.67
N PHE A 336 33.13 5.07 2.07
CA PHE A 336 33.67 3.74 1.77
C PHE A 336 34.45 3.63 0.45
N LYS A 337 34.63 4.75 -0.29
CA LYS A 337 35.45 4.83 -1.52
C LYS A 337 36.87 5.35 -1.29
N GLN A 338 37.27 5.56 -0.04
CA GLN A 338 38.66 5.79 0.37
C GLN A 338 39.25 4.51 0.95
#